data_AF-A0A6J6CYE5-F1
#
_entry.id   AF-A0A6J6CYE5-F1
#
_cell.length_a   1.000
_cell.length_b   1.000
_cell.length_c   1.000
_cell.angle_alpha   90.00
_cell.angle_beta   90.00
_cell.angle_gamma   90.00
#
_symmetry.space_group_name_H-M   'P 1'
#
loop_
_entity.id
_entity.type
_entity.pdbx_description
1 polymer ?
#
loop_
_entity_poly.entity_id
_entity_poly.type
_entity_poly.pdbx_seq_one_letter_code
_entity_poly.pdbx_strand_id
1 'polypeptide(L)'
;MTSLIGRKVTVKVPATSANLGPGFDTLGMALSYYDELIVEAVAGNSAVVDVHGEGAGDVATDENNLVVKAIAYTFKKYGQKLPGLKLEAHNFIPHGRGMGSSGAAVVSGIVAAKGLLEGIVKISDQDLLTIATELEGHPDNVAPALFGGLTIAWEDESGPHHKKLFVHRGVSPLELVPNHKMSTALARSLQPESVPHDDAVFNVSRSALLIAALTQSPELLLAATEDRLHQDYRAAAMPETDSIVKLMREHGHAAVVSGAGPSVLVLASDPAQRLEAAKLAAKHYPQWKALLLAVDFKGATVALHQ
;
A
#
# COMPACT_ATOMS: atom_id res chain seq x y z
N MET A 1 21.61 20.34 -22.73
CA MET A 1 21.03 19.28 -21.88
C MET A 1 21.48 19.55 -20.46
N THR A 2 20.54 19.78 -19.55
CA THR A 2 20.83 19.93 -18.12
C THR A 2 21.43 18.62 -17.62
N SER A 3 22.62 18.68 -17.02
CA SER A 3 23.26 17.48 -16.46
C SER A 3 22.38 16.93 -15.34
N LEU A 4 22.08 15.63 -15.39
CA LEU A 4 21.43 14.92 -14.28
C LEU A 4 22.40 14.67 -13.12
N ILE A 5 23.69 14.58 -13.41
CA ILE A 5 24.73 14.28 -12.42
C ILE A 5 24.75 15.38 -11.36
N GLY A 6 24.70 14.97 -10.09
CA GLY A 6 24.63 15.84 -8.93
C GLY A 6 23.20 16.15 -8.48
N ARG A 7 22.17 15.85 -9.27
CA ARG A 7 20.77 15.98 -8.80
C ARG A 7 20.51 14.97 -7.70
N LYS A 8 19.88 15.45 -6.63
CA LYS A 8 19.51 14.63 -5.48
C LYS A 8 18.04 14.86 -5.16
N VAL A 9 17.31 13.79 -4.88
CA VAL A 9 15.90 13.85 -4.48
C VAL A 9 15.68 13.11 -3.17
N THR A 10 14.74 13.59 -2.37
CA THR A 10 14.17 12.84 -1.24
C THR A 10 12.74 12.50 -1.55
N VAL A 11 12.38 11.23 -1.39
CA VAL A 11 11.05 10.68 -1.60
C VAL A 11 10.53 10.12 -0.29
N LYS A 12 9.24 10.29 -0.05
CA LYS A 12 8.52 9.69 1.08
C LYS A 12 7.24 9.06 0.57
N VAL A 13 7.01 7.79 0.90
CA VAL A 13 5.86 7.02 0.40
C VAL A 13 5.13 6.36 1.57
N PRO A 14 3.80 6.52 1.68
CA PRO A 14 3.03 5.87 2.74
C PRO A 14 2.83 4.38 2.48
N ALA A 15 2.68 3.62 3.56
CA ALA A 15 2.11 2.29 3.57
C ALA A 15 0.66 2.34 3.10
N THR A 16 0.16 1.20 2.65
CA THR A 16 -1.22 1.10 2.19
C THR A 16 -1.87 -0.16 2.73
N SER A 17 -3.20 -0.10 2.90
CA SER A 17 -4.03 -1.28 3.07
C SER A 17 -5.00 -1.35 1.89
N ALA A 18 -4.95 -2.45 1.16
CA ALA A 18 -5.89 -2.75 0.08
C ALA A 18 -7.09 -3.58 0.56
N ASN A 19 -8.08 -3.77 -0.31
CA ASN A 19 -9.34 -4.49 -0.16
C ASN A 19 -10.32 -3.85 0.84
N LEU A 20 -9.85 -3.55 2.06
CA LEU A 20 -10.65 -2.94 3.14
C LEU A 20 -11.92 -3.75 3.48
N GLY A 21 -11.85 -5.07 3.34
CA GLY A 21 -13.00 -5.98 3.39
C GLY A 21 -13.51 -6.28 1.98
N PRO A 22 -14.75 -5.90 1.63
CA PRO A 22 -15.38 -6.28 0.36
C PRO A 22 -14.79 -5.61 -0.89
N GLY A 23 -13.97 -4.56 -0.75
CA GLY A 23 -13.42 -3.78 -1.86
C GLY A 23 -12.28 -4.46 -2.63
N PHE A 24 -12.38 -5.77 -2.83
CA PHE A 24 -11.33 -6.63 -3.35
C PHE A 24 -10.73 -6.12 -4.68
N ASP A 25 -9.40 -6.03 -4.74
CA ASP A 25 -8.58 -5.53 -5.88
C ASP A 25 -9.03 -4.14 -6.42
N THR A 26 -9.81 -3.37 -5.65
CA THR A 26 -10.41 -2.10 -6.08
C THR A 26 -10.13 -0.98 -5.09
N LEU A 27 -10.39 -1.22 -3.80
CA LEU A 27 -10.26 -0.21 -2.76
C LEU A 27 -8.89 -0.28 -2.10
N GLY A 28 -8.32 0.89 -1.82
CA GLY A 28 -7.11 1.00 -1.04
C GLY A 28 -7.05 2.29 -0.25
N MET A 29 -6.30 2.27 0.85
CA MET A 29 -6.17 3.40 1.77
C MET A 29 -4.70 3.63 2.09
N ALA A 30 -4.25 4.87 2.01
CA ALA A 30 -2.93 5.27 2.46
C ALA A 30 -2.89 5.47 3.98
N LEU A 31 -1.87 4.93 4.62
CA LEU A 31 -1.68 4.94 6.06
C LEU A 31 -0.46 5.79 6.41
N SER A 32 -0.53 6.51 7.54
CA SER A 32 0.52 7.43 7.99
C SER A 32 1.75 6.71 8.59
N TYR A 33 2.35 5.82 7.80
CA TYR A 33 3.53 5.03 8.12
C TYR A 33 4.34 4.91 6.84
N TYR A 34 5.63 5.24 6.83
CA TYR A 34 6.28 5.62 5.58
C TYR A 34 7.62 4.95 5.38
N ASP A 35 7.97 4.68 4.13
CA ASP A 35 9.36 4.52 3.70
C ASP A 35 9.91 5.87 3.24
N GLU A 36 11.21 6.08 3.43
CA GLU A 36 11.93 7.28 2.99
C GLU A 36 13.12 6.88 2.13
N LEU A 37 13.29 7.57 1.01
CA LEU A 37 14.32 7.25 0.02
C LEU A 37 15.04 8.51 -0.40
N ILE A 38 16.36 8.48 -0.36
CA ILE A 38 17.21 9.52 -0.94
C ILE A 38 17.87 8.93 -2.18
N VAL A 39 17.79 9.64 -3.31
CA VAL A 39 18.42 9.21 -4.57
C VAL A 39 19.28 10.32 -5.12
N GLU A 40 20.53 10.02 -5.41
CA GLU A 40 21.48 10.91 -6.07
C GLU A 40 21.90 10.31 -7.42
N ALA A 41 21.80 11.12 -8.47
CA ALA A 41 22.33 10.78 -9.79
C ALA A 41 23.84 11.06 -9.84
N VAL A 42 24.64 10.01 -10.07
CA VAL A 42 26.11 10.05 -10.07
C VAL A 42 26.67 9.63 -11.42
N ALA A 43 27.93 9.99 -11.69
CA ALA A 43 28.58 9.61 -12.94
C ALA A 43 28.74 8.09 -13.03
N GLY A 44 28.59 7.53 -14.25
CA GLY A 44 28.68 6.10 -14.50
C GLY A 44 27.34 5.48 -14.90
N ASN A 45 27.22 4.17 -14.70
CA ASN A 45 26.05 3.36 -15.06
C ASN A 45 25.69 2.31 -13.99
N SER A 46 26.36 2.34 -12.83
CA SER A 46 26.11 1.42 -11.73
C SER A 46 25.19 2.03 -10.68
N ALA A 47 24.50 1.17 -9.92
CA ALA A 47 23.70 1.56 -8.78
C ALA A 47 24.28 0.99 -7.48
N VAL A 48 24.26 1.81 -6.43
CA VAL A 48 24.59 1.38 -5.06
C VAL A 48 23.45 1.81 -4.16
N VAL A 49 22.94 0.87 -3.36
CA VAL A 49 21.84 1.12 -2.41
C VAL A 49 22.30 0.78 -1.01
N ASP A 50 22.29 1.77 -0.12
CA ASP A 50 22.38 1.55 1.32
C ASP A 50 20.97 1.35 1.88
N VAL A 51 20.75 0.28 2.64
CA VAL A 51 19.42 -0.14 3.10
C VAL A 51 19.40 -0.22 4.62
N HIS A 52 18.53 0.58 5.23
CA HIS A 52 18.29 0.61 6.66
C HIS A 52 16.87 0.11 6.97
N GLY A 53 16.72 -0.64 8.06
CA GLY A 53 15.42 -1.14 8.51
C GLY A 53 15.01 -2.44 7.80
N GLU A 54 13.76 -2.49 7.33
CA GLU A 54 13.18 -3.69 6.71
C GLU A 54 13.93 -4.09 5.43
N GLY A 55 14.31 -5.36 5.34
CA GLY A 55 15.05 -5.93 4.21
C GLY A 55 16.55 -5.63 4.20
N ALA A 56 17.12 -4.92 5.18
CA ALA A 56 18.56 -4.73 5.29
C ALA A 56 19.29 -6.08 5.39
N GLY A 57 20.22 -6.33 4.47
CA GLY A 57 20.93 -7.62 4.34
C GLY A 57 20.16 -8.70 3.55
N ASP A 58 18.88 -8.49 3.27
CA ASP A 58 18.03 -9.42 2.51
C ASP A 58 17.80 -8.98 1.06
N VAL A 59 17.60 -7.67 0.83
CA VAL A 59 17.33 -7.12 -0.51
C VAL A 59 18.62 -6.79 -1.25
N ALA A 60 18.58 -6.84 -2.58
CA ALA A 60 19.71 -6.47 -3.42
C ALA A 60 20.13 -5.01 -3.18
N THR A 61 21.43 -4.75 -3.18
CA THR A 61 22.04 -3.42 -2.95
C THR A 61 22.66 -2.82 -4.22
N ASP A 62 22.29 -3.37 -5.37
CA ASP A 62 22.83 -3.09 -6.70
C ASP A 62 21.69 -2.79 -7.70
N GLU A 63 21.95 -2.92 -9.01
CA GLU A 63 20.96 -2.70 -10.06
C GLU A 63 19.76 -3.66 -10.00
N ASN A 64 19.86 -4.76 -9.24
CA ASN A 64 18.78 -5.71 -9.07
C ASN A 64 17.76 -5.27 -8.02
N ASN A 65 18.03 -4.22 -7.24
CA ASN A 65 17.10 -3.67 -6.26
C ASN A 65 15.80 -3.20 -6.95
N LEU A 66 14.65 -3.47 -6.32
CA LEU A 66 13.33 -3.15 -6.89
C LEU A 66 13.14 -1.65 -7.16
N VAL A 67 13.63 -0.79 -6.26
CA VAL A 67 13.57 0.67 -6.42
C VAL A 67 14.41 1.11 -7.62
N VAL A 68 15.61 0.56 -7.77
CA VAL A 68 16.50 0.85 -8.91
C VAL A 68 15.86 0.40 -10.22
N LYS A 69 15.24 -0.79 -10.25
CA LYS A 69 14.50 -1.29 -11.41
C LYS A 69 13.33 -0.39 -11.77
N ALA A 70 12.57 0.12 -10.79
CA ALA A 70 11.49 1.06 -11.01
C ALA A 70 12.00 2.39 -11.60
N ILE A 71 13.08 2.96 -11.07
CA ILE A 71 13.74 4.16 -11.64
C ILE A 71 14.15 3.90 -13.09
N ALA A 72 14.86 2.79 -13.33
CA ALA A 72 15.35 2.40 -14.66
C ALA A 72 14.20 2.24 -15.67
N TYR A 73 13.11 1.61 -15.24
CA TYR A 73 11.91 1.44 -16.06
C TYR A 73 11.28 2.78 -16.43
N THR A 74 11.12 3.70 -15.47
CA THR A 74 10.58 5.05 -15.73
C THR A 74 11.49 5.84 -16.68
N PHE A 75 12.81 5.83 -16.47
CA PHE A 75 13.76 6.48 -17.39
C PHE A 75 13.63 5.95 -18.82
N LYS A 76 13.54 4.62 -18.98
CA LYS A 76 13.36 3.96 -20.27
C LYS A 76 12.05 4.39 -20.95
N LYS A 77 10.94 4.47 -20.20
CA LYS A 77 9.62 4.89 -20.72
C LYS A 77 9.67 6.29 -21.36
N TYR A 78 10.51 7.18 -20.84
CA TYR A 78 10.70 8.55 -21.33
C TYR A 78 11.92 8.73 -22.25
N GLY A 79 12.54 7.63 -22.70
CA GLY A 79 13.70 7.67 -23.59
C GLY A 79 14.93 8.36 -22.99
N GLN A 80 15.02 8.44 -21.67
CA GLN A 80 16.14 9.06 -20.96
C GLN A 80 17.20 8.03 -20.61
N LYS A 81 18.47 8.39 -20.78
CA LYS A 81 19.59 7.54 -20.35
C LYS A 81 19.67 7.57 -18.82
N LEU A 82 19.68 6.39 -18.20
CA LEU A 82 19.88 6.26 -16.75
C LEU A 82 21.34 6.60 -16.38
N PRO A 83 21.58 7.54 -15.44
CA PRO A 83 22.91 7.75 -14.87
C PRO A 83 23.27 6.64 -13.88
N GLY A 84 24.46 6.68 -13.31
CA GLY A 84 24.73 5.93 -12.08
C GLY A 84 23.84 6.46 -10.95
N LEU A 85 23.54 5.62 -9.97
CA LEU A 85 22.67 5.97 -8.86
C LEU A 85 23.31 5.63 -7.51
N LYS A 86 23.18 6.54 -6.56
CA LYS A 86 23.42 6.27 -5.13
C LYS A 86 22.12 6.46 -4.37
N LEU A 87 21.68 5.41 -3.70
CA LEU A 87 20.43 5.38 -2.95
C LEU A 87 20.73 5.17 -1.46
N GLU A 88 19.94 5.83 -0.62
CA GLU A 88 19.85 5.56 0.82
C GLU A 88 18.37 5.31 1.12
N ALA A 89 18.02 4.08 1.45
CA ALA A 89 16.66 3.62 1.67
C ALA A 89 16.44 3.36 3.17
N HIS A 90 15.51 4.09 3.77
CA HIS A 90 15.03 3.90 5.14
C HIS A 90 13.66 3.24 5.09
N ASN A 91 13.68 1.91 5.18
CA ASN A 91 12.48 1.09 5.04
C ASN A 91 11.89 0.81 6.43
N PHE A 92 10.71 1.36 6.68
CA PHE A 92 9.96 1.12 7.91
C PHE A 92 8.76 0.20 7.66
N ILE A 93 8.17 0.24 6.45
CA ILE A 93 6.97 -0.52 6.08
C ILE A 93 7.28 -2.03 6.16
N PRO A 94 6.53 -2.82 6.94
CA PRO A 94 6.80 -4.24 7.12
C PRO A 94 6.74 -5.05 5.82
N HIS A 95 7.85 -5.70 5.43
CA HIS A 95 7.94 -6.47 4.18
C HIS A 95 7.12 -7.75 4.24
N GLY A 96 6.24 -7.96 3.24
CA GLY A 96 5.44 -9.18 3.12
C GLY A 96 4.44 -9.38 4.25
N ARG A 97 3.96 -8.28 4.86
CA ARG A 97 2.98 -8.34 5.96
C ARG A 97 1.61 -7.75 5.65
N GLY A 98 1.33 -7.37 4.41
CA GLY A 98 0.02 -6.82 4.00
C GLY A 98 -0.08 -5.29 3.97
N MET A 99 1.00 -4.57 4.32
CA MET A 99 1.03 -3.10 4.36
C MET A 99 1.53 -2.42 3.08
N GLY A 100 1.43 -3.09 1.93
CA GLY A 100 1.77 -2.49 0.63
C GLY A 100 3.26 -2.18 0.39
N SER A 101 4.19 -2.81 1.12
CA SER A 101 5.65 -2.52 1.02
C SER A 101 6.23 -2.63 -0.40
N SER A 102 5.85 -3.66 -1.19
CA SER A 102 6.32 -3.79 -2.57
C SER A 102 5.84 -2.64 -3.46
N GLY A 103 4.55 -2.31 -3.36
CA GLY A 103 3.96 -1.18 -4.07
C GLY A 103 4.60 0.15 -3.64
N ALA A 104 4.91 0.33 -2.36
CA ALA A 104 5.62 1.50 -1.85
C ALA A 104 7.05 1.61 -2.42
N ALA A 105 7.78 0.49 -2.57
CA ALA A 105 9.11 0.47 -3.18
C ALA A 105 9.06 0.83 -4.68
N VAL A 106 8.09 0.29 -5.42
CA VAL A 106 7.85 0.64 -6.84
C VAL A 106 7.52 2.13 -6.96
N VAL A 107 6.56 2.62 -6.17
CA VAL A 107 6.17 4.05 -6.16
C VAL A 107 7.35 4.94 -5.78
N SER A 108 8.18 4.53 -4.82
CA SER A 108 9.39 5.27 -4.44
C SER A 108 10.33 5.48 -5.63
N GLY A 109 10.58 4.44 -6.42
CA GLY A 109 11.44 4.53 -7.60
C GLY A 109 10.85 5.40 -8.72
N ILE A 110 9.56 5.25 -9.01
CA ILE A 110 8.89 6.04 -10.06
C ILE A 110 8.86 7.53 -9.68
N VAL A 111 8.55 7.83 -8.42
CA VAL A 111 8.48 9.20 -7.90
C VAL A 111 9.88 9.83 -7.78
N ALA A 112 10.91 9.04 -7.44
CA ALA A 112 12.29 9.49 -7.51
C ALA A 112 12.70 9.84 -8.95
N ALA A 113 12.34 8.99 -9.93
CA ALA A 113 12.60 9.28 -11.33
C ALA A 113 11.88 10.56 -11.80
N LYS A 114 10.63 10.79 -11.39
CA LYS A 114 9.90 12.05 -11.63
C LYS A 114 10.65 13.27 -11.10
N GLY A 115 11.18 13.19 -9.88
CA GLY A 115 11.99 14.28 -9.31
C GLY A 115 13.32 14.50 -10.04
N LEU A 116 14.06 13.42 -10.33
CA LEU A 116 15.34 13.52 -11.05
C LEU A 116 15.17 14.12 -12.44
N LEU A 117 14.05 13.83 -13.12
CA LEU A 117 13.71 14.29 -14.45
C LEU A 117 12.94 15.62 -14.48
N GLU A 118 12.79 16.30 -13.33
CA GLU A 118 12.10 17.57 -13.25
C GLU A 118 12.72 18.62 -14.19
N GLY A 119 11.88 19.29 -14.97
CA GLY A 119 12.29 20.25 -16.00
C GLY A 119 12.90 19.65 -17.26
N ILE A 120 12.95 18.31 -17.39
CA ILE A 120 13.46 17.60 -18.58
C ILE A 120 12.32 16.93 -19.33
N VAL A 121 11.47 16.17 -18.63
CA VAL A 121 10.24 15.57 -19.19
C VAL A 121 9.05 15.86 -18.27
N LYS A 122 7.85 15.85 -18.85
CA LYS A 122 6.60 15.94 -18.11
C LYS A 122 6.08 14.53 -17.83
N ILE A 123 5.95 14.20 -16.55
CA ILE A 123 5.36 12.94 -16.07
C ILE A 123 4.05 13.30 -15.36
N SER A 124 2.92 12.95 -15.97
CA SER A 124 1.59 13.20 -15.42
C SER A 124 1.23 12.18 -14.33
N ASP A 125 0.22 12.51 -13.53
CA ASP A 125 -0.28 11.58 -12.50
C ASP A 125 -0.84 10.29 -13.11
N GLN A 126 -1.44 10.38 -14.30
CA GLN A 126 -1.86 9.20 -15.05
C GLN A 126 -0.66 8.34 -15.50
N ASP A 127 0.43 8.96 -15.95
CA ASP A 127 1.65 8.22 -16.31
C ASP A 127 2.23 7.48 -15.09
N LEU A 128 2.22 8.13 -13.91
CA LEU A 128 2.67 7.50 -12.67
C LEU A 128 1.86 6.25 -12.32
N LEU A 129 0.53 6.35 -12.41
CA LEU A 129 -0.37 5.22 -12.13
C LEU A 129 -0.17 4.09 -13.14
N THR A 130 -0.07 4.42 -14.43
CA THR A 130 0.17 3.43 -15.49
C THR A 130 1.48 2.70 -15.27
N ILE A 131 2.58 3.41 -15.02
CA ILE A 131 3.89 2.78 -14.79
C ILE A 131 3.88 1.93 -13.51
N ALA A 132 3.26 2.41 -12.42
CA ALA A 132 3.19 1.66 -11.17
C ALA A 132 2.37 0.37 -11.32
N THR A 133 1.24 0.44 -12.04
CA THR A 133 0.40 -0.74 -12.30
C THR A 133 1.08 -1.72 -13.24
N GLU A 134 1.82 -1.25 -14.26
CA GLU A 134 2.62 -2.13 -15.14
C GLU A 134 3.68 -2.93 -14.37
N LEU A 135 4.29 -2.32 -13.35
CA LEU A 135 5.33 -2.96 -12.54
C LEU A 135 4.76 -3.91 -11.48
N GLU A 136 3.61 -3.56 -10.89
CA GLU A 136 3.05 -4.27 -9.73
C GLU A 136 1.90 -5.23 -10.09
N GLY A 137 1.29 -5.04 -11.25
CA GLY A 137 0.23 -5.85 -11.80
C GLY A 137 -1.17 -5.56 -11.25
N HIS A 138 -1.31 -4.62 -10.30
CA HIS A 138 -2.62 -4.21 -9.76
C HIS A 138 -2.56 -2.80 -9.16
N PRO A 139 -3.64 -2.00 -9.29
CA PRO A 139 -3.61 -0.58 -8.96
C PRO A 139 -4.01 -0.25 -7.50
N ASP A 140 -4.68 -1.17 -6.80
CA ASP A 140 -5.29 -0.95 -5.47
C ASP A 140 -4.31 -0.52 -4.36
N ASN A 141 -3.06 -0.96 -4.41
CA ASN A 141 -2.00 -0.57 -3.46
C ASN A 141 -1.20 0.63 -3.96
N VAL A 142 -0.95 0.73 -5.26
CA VAL A 142 -0.11 1.80 -5.82
C VAL A 142 -0.86 3.13 -5.97
N ALA A 143 -2.16 3.11 -6.26
CA ALA A 143 -2.97 4.33 -6.32
C ALA A 143 -3.00 5.09 -4.98
N PRO A 144 -3.31 4.47 -3.82
CA PRO A 144 -3.24 5.19 -2.55
C PRO A 144 -1.81 5.54 -2.16
N ALA A 145 -0.82 4.71 -2.50
CA ALA A 145 0.59 5.05 -2.25
C ALA A 145 1.02 6.32 -3.03
N LEU A 146 0.57 6.46 -4.28
CA LEU A 146 0.85 7.64 -5.12
C LEU A 146 0.07 8.87 -4.65
N PHE A 147 -1.23 8.74 -4.43
CA PHE A 147 -2.14 9.89 -4.36
C PHE A 147 -2.71 10.16 -2.96
N GLY A 148 -2.55 9.22 -2.02
CA GLY A 148 -3.07 9.31 -0.66
C GLY A 148 -4.59 9.15 -0.58
N GLY A 149 -5.10 9.16 0.64
CA GLY A 149 -6.50 9.07 0.99
C GLY A 149 -7.05 7.66 0.82
N LEU A 150 -8.36 7.59 0.61
CA LEU A 150 -9.06 6.41 0.12
C LEU A 150 -9.11 6.48 -1.39
N THR A 151 -8.74 5.42 -2.08
CA THR A 151 -8.79 5.33 -3.53
C THR A 151 -9.70 4.20 -3.99
N ILE A 152 -10.49 4.48 -5.02
CA ILE A 152 -11.15 3.47 -5.84
C ILE A 152 -10.29 3.35 -7.11
N ALA A 153 -9.73 2.17 -7.38
CA ALA A 153 -8.96 1.89 -8.57
C ALA A 153 -9.68 0.87 -9.46
N TRP A 154 -9.59 1.03 -10.77
CA TRP A 154 -10.16 0.10 -11.74
C TRP A 154 -9.35 0.11 -13.03
N GLU A 155 -9.50 -0.92 -13.84
CA GLU A 155 -8.87 -1.02 -15.15
C GLU A 155 -9.93 -1.19 -16.24
N ASP A 156 -9.70 -0.57 -17.39
CA ASP A 156 -10.45 -0.80 -18.61
C ASP A 156 -9.49 -0.93 -19.81
N GLU A 157 -10.03 -0.96 -21.03
CA GLU A 157 -9.22 -1.09 -22.25
C GLU A 157 -8.16 0.01 -22.43
N SER A 158 -8.30 1.15 -21.75
CA SER A 158 -7.35 2.27 -21.79
C SER A 158 -6.28 2.22 -20.68
N GLY A 159 -6.37 1.25 -19.76
CA GLY A 159 -5.43 1.05 -18.66
C GLY A 159 -6.01 1.39 -17.28
N PRO A 160 -5.15 1.63 -16.28
CA PRO A 160 -5.57 1.84 -14.91
C PRO A 160 -6.08 3.26 -14.65
N HIS A 161 -7.12 3.36 -13.83
CA HIS A 161 -7.72 4.61 -13.39
C HIS A 161 -7.84 4.63 -11.87
N HIS A 162 -7.99 5.82 -11.32
CA HIS A 162 -8.28 5.96 -9.90
C HIS A 162 -9.19 7.14 -9.60
N LYS A 163 -9.91 7.03 -8.49
CA LYS A 163 -10.62 8.14 -7.86
C LYS A 163 -10.22 8.22 -6.40
N LYS A 164 -9.59 9.33 -6.02
CA LYS A 164 -9.33 9.67 -4.63
C LYS A 164 -10.57 10.26 -3.95
N LEU A 165 -10.83 9.81 -2.74
CA LEU A 165 -11.90 10.24 -1.85
C LEU A 165 -11.33 10.69 -0.50
N PHE A 166 -12.06 11.57 0.16
CA PHE A 166 -11.79 11.93 1.56
C PHE A 166 -12.37 10.88 2.48
N VAL A 167 -11.61 10.50 3.50
CA VAL A 167 -12.11 9.64 4.58
C VAL A 167 -12.71 10.53 5.67
N HIS A 168 -13.86 10.12 6.19
CA HIS A 168 -14.52 10.78 7.30
C HIS A 168 -13.59 10.86 8.51
N ARG A 169 -13.50 12.03 9.15
CA ARG A 169 -12.57 12.30 10.26
C ARG A 169 -12.76 11.41 11.50
N GLY A 170 -13.89 10.73 11.61
CA GLY A 170 -14.14 9.74 12.67
C GLY A 170 -13.36 8.44 12.46
N VAL A 171 -13.10 8.06 11.21
CA VAL A 171 -12.41 6.81 10.88
C VAL A 171 -10.99 6.85 11.43
N SER A 172 -10.69 5.92 12.33
CA SER A 172 -9.43 5.82 13.05
C SER A 172 -8.80 4.46 12.80
N PRO A 173 -7.88 4.35 11.82
CA PRO A 173 -7.19 3.09 11.51
C PRO A 173 -6.31 2.58 12.66
N LEU A 174 -6.36 1.28 12.90
CA LEU A 174 -5.40 0.51 13.68
C LEU A 174 -4.91 -0.65 12.83
N GLU A 175 -3.61 -0.71 12.60
CA GLU A 175 -2.97 -1.84 11.93
C GLU A 175 -2.36 -2.78 12.97
N LEU A 176 -2.72 -4.05 12.93
CA LEU A 176 -2.13 -5.10 13.74
C LEU A 176 -1.16 -5.89 12.87
N VAL A 177 0.13 -5.78 13.16
CA VAL A 177 1.20 -6.33 12.33
C VAL A 177 1.83 -7.55 13.02
N PRO A 178 1.84 -8.73 12.37
CA PRO A 178 2.49 -9.92 12.91
C PRO A 178 4.01 -9.87 12.77
N ASN A 179 4.71 -10.81 13.42
CA ASN A 179 6.16 -10.98 13.24
C ASN A 179 6.53 -11.86 12.02
N HIS A 180 5.58 -12.63 11.48
CA HIS A 180 5.76 -13.50 10.33
C HIS A 180 5.37 -12.82 9.01
N LYS A 181 5.84 -13.37 7.89
CA LYS A 181 5.56 -12.90 6.52
C LYS A 181 4.56 -13.83 5.84
N MET A 182 3.78 -13.29 4.91
CA MET A 182 2.96 -14.05 3.97
C MET A 182 3.29 -13.64 2.54
N SER A 183 3.37 -14.61 1.64
CA SER A 183 3.56 -14.33 0.22
C SER A 183 2.23 -13.87 -0.40
N THR A 184 2.23 -12.71 -1.06
CA THR A 184 1.08 -12.20 -1.82
C THR A 184 0.62 -13.21 -2.89
N ALA A 185 1.56 -13.89 -3.55
CA ALA A 185 1.25 -14.89 -4.56
C ALA A 185 0.50 -16.09 -3.96
N LEU A 186 0.92 -16.55 -2.77
CA LEU A 186 0.24 -17.64 -2.06
C LEU A 186 -1.16 -17.22 -1.60
N ALA A 187 -1.30 -16.01 -1.04
CA ALA A 187 -2.60 -15.48 -0.63
C ALA A 187 -3.57 -15.28 -1.82
N ARG A 188 -3.04 -15.01 -3.01
CA ARG A 188 -3.82 -14.93 -4.26
C ARG A 188 -4.19 -16.30 -4.81
N SER A 189 -3.31 -17.30 -4.75
CA SER A 189 -3.59 -18.65 -5.27
C SER A 189 -4.70 -19.40 -4.52
N LEU A 190 -5.10 -18.91 -3.35
CA LEU A 190 -6.18 -19.52 -2.55
C LEU A 190 -7.57 -19.09 -3.00
N GLN A 191 -7.68 -18.12 -3.90
CA GLN A 191 -8.97 -17.64 -4.39
C GLN A 191 -9.59 -18.63 -5.38
N PRO A 192 -10.90 -18.89 -5.30
CA PRO A 192 -11.58 -19.73 -6.27
C PRO A 192 -11.73 -19.02 -7.62
N GLU A 193 -11.79 -19.80 -8.71
CA GLU A 193 -12.07 -19.26 -10.05
C GLU A 193 -13.49 -18.74 -10.21
N SER A 194 -14.43 -19.19 -9.37
CA SER A 194 -15.82 -18.76 -9.39
C SER A 194 -16.40 -18.69 -7.98
N VAL A 195 -17.38 -17.80 -7.78
CA VAL A 195 -18.09 -17.60 -6.53
C VAL A 195 -19.61 -17.73 -6.74
N PRO A 196 -20.37 -18.13 -5.71
CA PRO A 196 -21.83 -18.10 -5.78
C PRO A 196 -22.36 -16.69 -6.11
N HIS A 197 -23.43 -16.64 -6.91
CA HIS A 197 -24.07 -15.37 -7.26
C HIS A 197 -24.50 -14.57 -6.01
N ASP A 198 -25.00 -15.25 -4.98
CA ASP A 198 -25.44 -14.60 -3.74
C ASP A 198 -24.27 -13.95 -2.97
N ASP A 199 -23.08 -14.55 -3.02
CA ASP A 199 -21.88 -13.97 -2.41
C ASP A 199 -21.36 -12.77 -3.22
N ALA A 200 -21.47 -12.82 -4.56
CA ALA A 200 -21.18 -11.67 -5.40
C ALA A 200 -22.13 -10.49 -5.11
N VAL A 201 -23.45 -10.74 -5.05
CA VAL A 201 -24.45 -9.71 -4.69
C VAL A 201 -24.20 -9.16 -3.28
N PHE A 202 -23.91 -10.04 -2.32
CA PHE A 202 -23.55 -9.64 -0.95
C PHE A 202 -22.37 -8.67 -0.98
N ASN A 203 -21.28 -9.04 -1.65
CA ASN A 203 -20.06 -8.25 -1.67
C ASN A 203 -20.21 -6.92 -2.42
N VAL A 204 -21.00 -6.88 -3.49
CA VAL A 204 -21.38 -5.62 -4.18
C VAL A 204 -22.12 -4.69 -3.21
N SER A 205 -23.09 -5.21 -2.45
CA SER A 205 -23.84 -4.40 -1.48
C SER A 205 -22.93 -3.85 -0.37
N ARG A 206 -21.97 -4.66 0.10
CA ARG A 206 -21.02 -4.30 1.15
C ARG A 206 -20.00 -3.28 0.66
N SER A 207 -19.50 -3.43 -0.56
CA SER A 207 -18.59 -2.45 -1.18
C SER A 207 -19.26 -1.08 -1.33
N ALA A 208 -20.52 -1.03 -1.78
CA ALA A 208 -21.27 0.22 -1.87
C ALA A 208 -21.49 0.86 -0.49
N LEU A 209 -21.88 0.05 0.51
CA LEU A 209 -22.03 0.49 1.89
C LEU A 209 -20.71 0.99 2.50
N LEU A 210 -19.59 0.36 2.15
CA LEU A 210 -18.26 0.72 2.65
C LEU A 210 -17.83 2.11 2.21
N ILE A 211 -18.14 2.51 0.98
CA ILE A 211 -17.89 3.88 0.53
C ILE A 211 -18.71 4.88 1.37
N ALA A 212 -19.99 4.60 1.61
CA ALA A 212 -20.80 5.45 2.49
C ALA A 212 -20.24 5.49 3.92
N ALA A 213 -19.82 4.34 4.47
CA ALA A 213 -19.29 4.24 5.82
C ALA A 213 -17.96 5.00 5.99
N LEU A 214 -17.04 4.85 5.05
CA LEU A 214 -15.73 5.49 5.07
C LEU A 214 -15.80 7.00 4.84
N THR A 215 -16.81 7.50 4.12
CA THR A 215 -16.89 8.92 3.73
C THR A 215 -17.87 9.74 4.57
N GLN A 216 -18.90 9.12 5.15
CA GLN A 216 -20.01 9.84 5.79
C GLN A 216 -20.53 9.18 7.08
N SER A 217 -20.57 7.85 7.14
CA SER A 217 -21.29 7.10 8.17
C SER A 217 -20.41 6.03 8.85
N PRO A 218 -19.35 6.41 9.59
CA PRO A 218 -18.40 5.46 10.17
C PRO A 218 -19.05 4.45 11.14
N GLU A 219 -20.22 4.75 11.70
CA GLU A 219 -21.02 3.82 12.50
C GLU A 219 -21.43 2.55 11.73
N LEU A 220 -21.42 2.57 10.39
CA LEU A 220 -21.75 1.43 9.54
C LEU A 220 -20.54 0.54 9.22
N LEU A 221 -19.33 0.88 9.66
CA LEU A 221 -18.10 0.17 9.28
C LEU A 221 -18.13 -1.32 9.60
N LEU A 222 -18.72 -1.73 10.72
CA LEU A 222 -18.78 -3.14 11.11
C LEU A 222 -19.55 -3.98 10.08
N ALA A 223 -20.72 -3.50 9.67
CA ALA A 223 -21.53 -4.14 8.63
C ALA A 223 -20.84 -4.01 7.27
N ALA A 224 -20.29 -2.84 6.95
CA ALA A 224 -19.74 -2.53 5.65
C ALA A 224 -18.44 -3.28 5.29
N THR A 225 -17.72 -3.76 6.29
CA THR A 225 -16.44 -4.49 6.14
C THR A 225 -16.59 -6.00 6.02
N GLU A 226 -17.83 -6.52 5.99
CA GLU A 226 -18.06 -7.93 5.69
C GLU A 226 -17.65 -8.26 4.25
N ASP A 227 -16.95 -9.37 4.07
CA ASP A 227 -16.47 -9.87 2.78
C ASP A 227 -16.86 -11.34 2.62
N ARG A 228 -17.11 -11.75 1.37
CA ARG A 228 -17.31 -13.16 1.00
C ARG A 228 -16.52 -13.57 -0.25
N LEU A 229 -15.62 -12.71 -0.73
CA LEU A 229 -14.89 -12.98 -1.97
C LEU A 229 -13.44 -13.41 -1.74
N HIS A 230 -12.81 -13.08 -0.60
CA HIS A 230 -11.40 -13.42 -0.41
C HIS A 230 -11.00 -13.79 1.02
N GLN A 231 -11.59 -13.21 2.06
CA GLN A 231 -11.08 -13.39 3.43
C GLN A 231 -11.24 -14.83 3.92
N ASP A 232 -12.41 -15.42 3.73
CA ASP A 232 -12.70 -16.79 4.17
C ASP A 232 -11.84 -17.81 3.41
N TYR A 233 -11.59 -17.59 2.12
CA TYR A 233 -10.72 -18.46 1.32
C TYR A 233 -9.26 -18.40 1.76
N ARG A 234 -8.83 -17.25 2.30
CA ARG A 234 -7.47 -17.05 2.82
C ARG A 234 -7.29 -17.55 4.26
N ALA A 235 -8.37 -17.75 5.01
CA ALA A 235 -8.34 -18.12 6.42
C ALA A 235 -7.50 -19.38 6.68
N ALA A 236 -7.58 -20.39 5.80
CA ALA A 236 -6.83 -21.63 5.93
C ALA A 236 -5.30 -21.44 5.91
N ALA A 237 -4.81 -20.42 5.20
CA ALA A 237 -3.37 -20.10 5.15
C ALA A 237 -2.93 -19.11 6.23
N MET A 238 -3.87 -18.43 6.89
CA MET A 238 -3.60 -17.43 7.92
C MET A 238 -4.51 -17.63 9.15
N PRO A 239 -4.42 -18.77 9.86
CA PRO A 239 -5.34 -19.10 10.95
C PRO A 239 -5.28 -18.10 12.11
N GLU A 240 -4.12 -17.52 12.38
CA GLU A 240 -3.96 -16.48 13.41
C GLU A 240 -4.64 -15.17 13.00
N THR A 241 -4.44 -14.73 11.75
CA THR A 241 -5.14 -13.57 11.17
C THR A 241 -6.66 -13.75 11.23
N ASP A 242 -7.17 -14.91 10.81
CA ASP A 242 -8.60 -15.24 10.85
C ASP A 242 -9.15 -15.19 12.29
N SER A 243 -8.40 -15.75 13.26
CA SER A 243 -8.77 -15.72 14.67
C SER A 243 -8.85 -14.29 15.23
N ILE A 244 -7.91 -13.42 14.86
CA ILE A 244 -7.92 -12.00 15.27
C ILE A 244 -9.09 -11.26 14.65
N VAL A 245 -9.35 -11.44 13.34
CA VAL A 245 -10.49 -10.82 12.66
C VAL A 245 -11.79 -11.21 13.33
N LYS A 246 -12.01 -12.49 13.61
CA LYS A 246 -13.19 -12.99 14.32
C LYS A 246 -13.32 -12.40 15.72
N LEU A 247 -12.25 -12.44 16.52
CA LEU A 247 -12.23 -11.86 17.87
C LEU A 247 -12.64 -10.38 17.84
N MET A 248 -12.05 -9.59 16.95
CA MET A 248 -12.33 -8.17 16.83
C MET A 248 -13.79 -7.92 16.44
N ARG A 249 -14.29 -8.64 15.44
CA ARG A 249 -15.68 -8.48 14.94
C ARG A 249 -16.71 -8.91 15.98
N GLU A 250 -16.46 -9.98 16.74
CA GLU A 250 -17.28 -10.41 17.88
C GLU A 250 -17.39 -9.34 18.97
N HIS A 251 -16.36 -8.51 19.13
CA HIS A 251 -16.35 -7.37 20.06
C HIS A 251 -16.80 -6.05 19.41
N GLY A 252 -17.37 -6.10 18.21
CA GLY A 252 -17.94 -4.94 17.52
C GLY A 252 -16.92 -4.05 16.81
N HIS A 253 -15.69 -4.53 16.58
CA HIS A 253 -14.66 -3.81 15.83
C HIS A 253 -14.63 -4.24 14.35
N ALA A 254 -14.66 -3.29 13.43
CA ALA A 254 -14.63 -3.53 11.99
C ALA A 254 -13.23 -3.97 11.53
N ALA A 255 -12.90 -5.24 11.76
CA ALA A 255 -11.64 -5.84 11.39
C ALA A 255 -11.72 -6.55 10.03
N VAL A 256 -10.65 -6.41 9.24
CA VAL A 256 -10.46 -6.99 7.92
C VAL A 256 -9.00 -7.40 7.73
N VAL A 257 -8.75 -8.30 6.78
CA VAL A 257 -7.38 -8.59 6.35
C VAL A 257 -6.83 -7.38 5.60
N SER A 258 -5.66 -6.89 6.00
CA SER A 258 -4.97 -5.77 5.35
C SER A 258 -4.29 -6.26 4.07
N GLY A 259 -4.83 -5.85 2.91
CA GLY A 259 -4.36 -6.32 1.60
C GLY A 259 -4.43 -7.85 1.48
N ALA A 260 -3.27 -8.49 1.27
CA ALA A 260 -3.12 -9.95 1.20
C ALA A 260 -2.83 -10.61 2.56
N GLY A 261 -2.69 -9.82 3.63
CA GLY A 261 -2.31 -10.28 4.96
C GLY A 261 -0.80 -10.50 5.14
N PRO A 262 -0.36 -10.96 6.34
CA PRO A 262 -1.20 -11.41 7.44
C PRO A 262 -1.65 -10.29 8.40
N SER A 263 -1.25 -9.02 8.19
CA SER A 263 -1.75 -7.92 9.01
C SER A 263 -3.28 -7.82 8.99
N VAL A 264 -3.82 -7.34 10.11
CA VAL A 264 -5.25 -7.06 10.29
C VAL A 264 -5.43 -5.56 10.43
N LEU A 265 -6.26 -4.98 9.57
CA LEU A 265 -6.70 -3.60 9.69
C LEU A 265 -7.99 -3.56 10.49
N VAL A 266 -8.05 -2.69 11.50
CA VAL A 266 -9.27 -2.35 12.23
C VAL A 266 -9.65 -0.91 11.91
N LEU A 267 -10.84 -0.72 11.33
CA LEU A 267 -11.41 0.59 11.04
C LEU A 267 -12.36 1.00 12.17
N ALA A 268 -11.85 1.73 13.16
CA ALA A 268 -12.69 2.24 14.24
C ALA A 268 -13.46 3.50 13.80
N SER A 269 -14.68 3.69 14.30
CA SER A 269 -15.52 4.86 14.00
C SER A 269 -15.14 6.11 14.80
N ASP A 270 -14.30 5.95 15.83
CA ASP A 270 -13.70 7.03 16.61
C ASP A 270 -12.38 6.59 17.30
N PRO A 271 -11.60 7.54 17.87
CA PRO A 271 -10.35 7.23 18.55
C PRO A 271 -10.47 6.37 19.82
N ALA A 272 -11.59 6.42 20.54
CA ALA A 272 -11.79 5.63 21.75
C ALA A 272 -12.02 4.16 21.40
N GLN A 273 -12.86 3.88 20.40
CA GLN A 273 -13.06 2.52 19.89
C GLN A 273 -11.75 1.92 19.36
N ARG A 274 -10.89 2.73 18.72
CA ARG A 274 -9.55 2.30 18.30
C ARG A 274 -8.68 1.85 19.48
N LEU A 275 -8.71 2.60 20.58
CA LEU A 275 -7.93 2.27 21.79
C LEU A 275 -8.44 0.98 22.44
N GLU A 276 -9.75 0.75 22.47
CA GLU A 276 -10.31 -0.50 22.99
C GLU A 276 -9.89 -1.71 22.12
N ALA A 277 -9.92 -1.57 20.80
CA ALA A 277 -9.41 -2.60 19.89
C ALA A 277 -7.92 -2.89 20.12
N ALA A 278 -7.09 -1.85 20.32
CA ALA A 278 -5.66 -2.01 20.59
C ALA A 278 -5.41 -2.73 21.94
N LYS A 279 -6.19 -2.42 22.98
CA LYS A 279 -6.12 -3.12 24.28
C LYS A 279 -6.53 -4.59 24.15
N LEU A 280 -7.59 -4.86 23.39
CA LEU A 280 -8.06 -6.22 23.12
C LEU A 280 -6.97 -7.03 22.40
N ALA A 281 -6.35 -6.45 21.37
CA ALA A 281 -5.23 -7.07 20.66
C ALA A 281 -4.04 -7.33 21.61
N ALA A 282 -3.62 -6.36 22.41
CA ALA A 282 -2.50 -6.51 23.34
C ALA A 282 -2.74 -7.62 24.38
N LYS A 283 -4.00 -7.82 24.80
CA LYS A 283 -4.37 -8.86 25.76
C LYS A 283 -4.31 -10.27 25.17
N HIS A 284 -4.77 -10.44 23.93
CA HIS A 284 -4.93 -11.77 23.30
C HIS A 284 -3.79 -12.15 22.35
N TYR A 285 -3.10 -11.16 21.78
CA TYR A 285 -2.07 -11.31 20.76
C TYR A 285 -0.89 -10.33 21.01
N PRO A 286 -0.21 -10.39 22.16
CA PRO A 286 0.84 -9.43 22.55
C PRO A 286 2.06 -9.39 21.60
N GLN A 287 2.25 -10.43 20.79
CA GLN A 287 3.28 -10.54 19.75
C GLN A 287 2.98 -9.72 18.49
N TRP A 288 1.73 -9.26 18.33
CA TRP A 288 1.32 -8.42 17.21
C TRP A 288 1.54 -6.94 17.55
N LYS A 289 2.29 -6.24 16.70
CA LYS A 289 2.55 -4.82 16.88
C LYS A 289 1.31 -4.02 16.48
N ALA A 290 0.74 -3.30 17.43
CA ALA A 290 -0.35 -2.36 17.18
C ALA A 290 0.19 -1.00 16.70
N LEU A 291 -0.18 -0.59 15.49
CA LEU A 291 0.12 0.73 14.93
C LEU A 291 -1.16 1.56 14.87
N LEU A 292 -1.23 2.62 15.66
CA LEU A 292 -2.34 3.56 15.64
C LEU A 292 -2.05 4.61 14.57
N LEU A 293 -2.65 4.45 13.40
CA LEU A 293 -2.31 5.22 12.20
C LEU A 293 -3.40 6.24 11.87
N ALA A 294 -3.05 7.27 11.11
CA ALA A 294 -4.00 8.15 10.45
C ALA A 294 -4.09 7.76 8.97
N VAL A 295 -5.15 8.22 8.30
CA VAL A 295 -5.20 8.17 6.84
C VAL A 295 -4.24 9.23 6.31
N ASP A 296 -3.23 8.81 5.56
CA ASP A 296 -2.36 9.75 4.87
C ASP A 296 -3.13 10.38 3.71
N PHE A 297 -3.22 11.71 3.66
CA PHE A 297 -3.95 12.39 2.59
C PHE A 297 -3.06 12.74 1.39
N LYS A 298 -1.73 12.78 1.52
CA LYS A 298 -0.87 13.35 0.47
C LYS A 298 -0.47 12.32 -0.58
N GLY A 299 -0.26 11.07 -0.18
CA GLY A 299 0.42 10.08 -1.00
C GLY A 299 1.93 10.33 -1.03
N ALA A 300 2.56 9.81 -2.07
CA ALA A 300 3.99 9.93 -2.28
C ALA A 300 4.38 11.39 -2.53
N THR A 301 5.49 11.82 -1.92
CA THR A 301 6.05 13.15 -2.11
C THR A 301 7.50 13.06 -2.57
N VAL A 302 7.94 14.03 -3.37
CA VAL A 302 9.33 14.18 -3.80
C VAL A 302 9.78 15.62 -3.62
N ALA A 303 11.00 15.80 -3.12
CA ALA A 303 11.69 17.08 -3.02
C ALA A 303 13.01 16.99 -3.77
N LEU A 304 13.22 17.90 -4.74
CA LEU A 304 14.49 18.06 -5.43
C LEU A 304 15.41 18.98 -4.62
N HIS A 305 16.62 18.51 -4.35
CA HIS A 305 17.70 19.28 -3.74
C HIS A 305 18.61 19.80 -4.85
N GLN A 306 18.81 21.11 -4.89
CA GLN A 306 19.72 21.79 -5.83
C GLN A 306 21.09 21.97 -5.20
#